data_AF-A0A6N2AKS8-F1
#
_entry.id   AF-A0A6N2AKS8-F1
#
_cell.length_a   1.000
_cell.length_b   1.000
_cell.length_c   1.000
_cell.angle_alpha   90.00
_cell.angle_beta   90.00
_cell.angle_gamma   90.00
#
_symmetry.space_group_name_H-M   'P 1'
#
loop_
_entity.id
_entity.type
_entity.pdbx_description
1 polymer ?
#
loop_
_entity_poly.entity_id
_entity_poly.type
_entity_poly.pdbx_seq_one_letter_code
_entity_poly.pdbx_strand_id
1 'polypeptide(L)'
;MRKSNLIKKLGAWRGIHRLIFILCILALLICMATFSKIYSFRSFLASNSFCNCNNSINCYTINHHVDLTLDTVIQKIQHEIDILRQLPNEKVFGKQAIFLADILNLVESVQNLLVQNSEPGAVLHSLSRQTEQVNEPAEYFLTEEIRKYVRIKPNRLKKQNFMGANGTFTSIGHACFSMKSELEEYMDYDVGEMCNDDWRLAQKLMVHGCDPLPRRRCFARAPQLYNKPYPINESIWKLPDDKNVRWSQYRCKNFTCLASNSSVKGFFKCTDCFNLTHHESPRWIVHSYQDANSEMTADILIAEVLNLKPGEIRIGLDFSVGTGTFAARMREHNVTIVSATINLGAPFNEMIALRGLIPLYMTINQRLPFFDNTLDLIHTTRFLDGWIDFVLLDFVLYDFDRVLRPGGLIWIDSFFCLKEELNDYLEAFKILRYKQHKWLVVPKIDKDDSEVFFSAVLEKPPRPFR
;
A
#
# COMPACT_ATOMS: atom_id res chain seq x y z
N MET A 1 12.37 8.83 85.64
CA MET A 1 11.17 8.01 85.90
C MET A 1 11.02 6.97 84.80
N ARG A 2 10.75 5.72 85.21
CA ARG A 2 10.20 4.57 84.46
C ARG A 2 10.93 4.02 83.22
N LYS A 3 11.65 2.91 83.46
CA LYS A 3 11.79 1.75 82.56
C LYS A 3 10.41 1.27 82.07
N SER A 4 10.33 0.71 80.86
CA SER A 4 9.73 -0.62 80.58
C SER A 4 9.31 -0.82 79.11
N ASN A 5 9.95 -1.82 78.48
CA ASN A 5 9.38 -2.80 77.56
C ASN A 5 8.85 -2.36 76.19
N LEU A 6 9.62 -2.67 75.13
CA LEU A 6 9.03 -3.23 73.91
C LEU A 6 10.02 -4.13 73.13
N ILE A 7 10.66 -5.08 73.80
CA ILE A 7 11.19 -6.29 73.13
C ILE A 7 10.08 -7.34 73.22
N LYS A 8 9.29 -7.46 72.15
CA LYS A 8 8.50 -8.66 71.75
C LYS A 8 7.65 -8.35 70.51
N LYS A 9 8.28 -8.21 69.34
CA LYS A 9 7.60 -8.38 68.03
C LYS A 9 8.55 -8.41 66.83
N LEU A 10 9.67 -9.14 66.92
CA LEU A 10 10.61 -9.31 65.80
C LEU A 10 10.86 -10.76 65.38
N GLY A 11 10.03 -11.70 65.85
CA GLY A 11 10.11 -13.13 65.49
C GLY A 11 9.13 -13.60 64.41
N ALA A 12 8.05 -12.86 64.13
CA ALA A 12 7.00 -13.29 63.20
C ALA A 12 7.02 -12.53 61.85
N TRP A 13 7.84 -11.49 61.70
CA TRP A 13 7.79 -10.59 60.54
C TRP A 13 8.66 -11.05 59.36
N ARG A 14 9.68 -11.90 59.59
CA ARG A 14 10.50 -12.47 58.49
C ARG A 14 9.84 -13.65 57.78
N GLY A 15 8.94 -14.39 58.45
CA GLY A 15 8.23 -15.54 57.86
C GLY A 15 7.12 -15.10 56.90
N ILE A 16 6.34 -14.10 57.31
CA ILE A 16 5.21 -13.60 56.51
C ILE A 16 5.69 -12.92 55.21
N HIS A 17 6.75 -12.11 55.27
CA HIS A 17 7.31 -11.52 54.04
C HIS A 17 7.93 -12.56 53.09
N ARG A 18 8.53 -13.64 53.61
CA ARG A 18 8.99 -14.75 52.76
C ARG A 18 7.83 -15.47 52.09
N LEU A 19 6.74 -15.73 52.82
CA LEU A 19 5.53 -16.36 52.27
C LEU A 19 4.86 -15.48 51.20
N ILE A 20 4.79 -14.17 51.43
CA ILE A 20 4.27 -13.20 50.45
C ILE A 20 5.17 -13.17 49.21
N PHE A 21 6.49 -13.17 49.38
CA PHE A 21 7.43 -13.16 48.25
C PHE A 21 7.33 -14.46 47.43
N ILE A 22 7.19 -15.61 48.09
CA ILE A 22 6.98 -16.90 47.43
C ILE A 22 5.63 -16.90 46.69
N LEU A 23 4.55 -16.39 47.29
CA LEU A 23 3.25 -16.27 46.64
C LEU A 23 3.28 -15.33 45.42
N CYS A 24 4.01 -14.22 45.49
CA CYS A 24 4.20 -13.32 44.35
C CYS A 24 4.99 -13.98 43.21
N ILE A 25 6.04 -14.75 43.52
CA ILE A 25 6.80 -15.51 42.52
C ILE A 25 5.90 -16.59 41.89
N LEU A 26 5.10 -17.29 42.69
CA LEU A 26 4.17 -18.30 42.20
C LEU A 26 3.07 -17.69 41.31
N ALA A 27 2.55 -16.51 41.69
CA ALA A 27 1.60 -15.75 40.88
C ALA A 27 2.23 -15.27 39.56
N LEU A 28 3.48 -14.81 39.57
CA LEU A 28 4.23 -14.45 38.36
C LEU A 28 4.47 -15.66 37.46
N LEU A 29 4.83 -16.82 38.02
CA LEU A 29 4.99 -18.06 37.25
C LEU A 29 3.67 -18.55 36.65
N ILE A 30 2.56 -18.45 37.39
CA ILE A 30 1.21 -18.75 36.86
C ILE A 30 0.82 -17.74 35.77
N CYS A 31 1.12 -16.45 35.94
CA CYS A 31 0.92 -15.44 34.91
C CYS A 31 1.76 -15.75 33.66
N MET A 32 3.04 -16.08 33.81
CA MET A 32 3.90 -16.44 32.67
C MET A 32 3.45 -17.75 32.00
N ALA A 33 2.96 -18.74 32.75
CA ALA A 33 2.41 -19.99 32.22
C ALA A 33 1.05 -19.81 31.52
N THR A 34 0.22 -18.89 32.00
CA THR A 34 -1.05 -18.53 31.35
C THR A 34 -0.81 -17.64 30.12
N PHE A 35 0.13 -16.69 30.18
CA PHE A 35 0.55 -15.92 29.01
C PHE A 35 1.25 -16.77 27.96
N SER A 36 2.05 -17.77 28.34
CA SER A 36 2.66 -18.69 27.38
C SER A 36 1.64 -19.63 26.76
N LYS A 37 0.64 -20.12 27.51
CA LYS A 37 -0.52 -20.82 26.94
C LYS A 37 -1.35 -19.91 26.04
N ILE A 38 -1.61 -18.66 26.41
CA ILE A 38 -2.35 -17.71 25.56
C ILE A 38 -1.56 -17.38 24.30
N TYR A 39 -0.24 -17.21 24.36
CA TYR A 39 0.58 -16.98 23.16
C TYR A 39 0.73 -18.24 22.30
N SER A 40 0.89 -19.44 22.88
CA SER A 40 0.94 -20.70 22.12
C SER A 40 -0.43 -21.11 21.55
N PHE A 41 -1.53 -20.69 22.17
CA PHE A 41 -2.89 -20.95 21.68
C PHE A 41 -3.35 -19.85 20.70
N ARG A 42 -2.87 -18.61 20.84
CA ARG A 42 -3.12 -17.52 19.89
C ARG A 42 -2.24 -17.64 18.63
N SER A 43 -1.06 -18.27 18.71
CA SER A 43 -0.32 -18.71 17.52
C SER A 43 -0.97 -19.90 16.79
N PHE A 44 -1.94 -20.59 17.43
CA PHE A 44 -2.68 -21.70 16.82
C PHE A 44 -4.10 -21.31 16.34
N LEU A 45 -4.71 -20.27 16.92
CA LEU A 45 -6.03 -19.77 16.53
C LEU A 45 -6.04 -18.49 15.68
N ALA A 46 -4.90 -17.83 15.48
CA ALA A 46 -4.78 -16.69 14.56
C ALA A 46 -4.44 -17.09 13.11
N SER A 47 -4.70 -18.35 12.71
CA SER A 47 -4.50 -18.85 11.34
C SER A 47 -5.78 -19.32 10.64
N ASN A 48 -6.97 -19.23 11.27
CA ASN A 48 -8.22 -19.74 10.67
C ASN A 48 -9.26 -18.64 10.41
N SER A 49 -8.83 -17.57 9.76
CA SER A 49 -9.69 -16.72 8.94
C SER A 49 -8.82 -16.18 7.80
N PHE A 50 -9.10 -16.62 6.58
CA PHE A 50 -8.30 -16.48 5.35
C PHE A 50 -7.26 -17.58 5.05
N CYS A 51 -7.71 -18.83 4.95
CA CYS A 51 -7.04 -19.79 4.05
C CYS A 51 -7.49 -19.53 2.61
N ASN A 52 -6.84 -18.57 1.96
CA ASN A 52 -6.83 -18.49 0.51
C ASN A 52 -5.79 -19.50 0.01
N CYS A 53 -6.24 -20.66 -0.46
CA CYS A 53 -5.36 -21.73 -0.96
C CYS A 53 -4.73 -21.34 -2.31
N ASN A 54 -3.60 -20.63 -2.29
CA ASN A 54 -2.74 -20.47 -3.45
C ASN A 54 -1.55 -21.44 -3.38
N ASN A 55 -1.84 -22.71 -3.66
CA ASN A 55 -0.94 -23.69 -4.30
C ASN A 55 -1.73 -25.00 -4.47
N SER A 56 -2.36 -25.18 -5.63
CA SER A 56 -3.36 -26.23 -5.89
C SER A 56 -2.84 -27.67 -5.91
N ILE A 57 -1.53 -27.90 -5.71
CA ILE A 57 -0.95 -29.25 -5.71
C ILE A 57 -0.78 -29.83 -4.30
N ASN A 58 -0.64 -28.99 -3.25
CA ASN A 58 -0.38 -29.48 -1.89
C ASN A 58 -1.63 -29.61 -1.00
N CYS A 59 -2.75 -28.99 -1.36
CA CYS A 59 -3.97 -29.06 -0.54
C CYS A 59 -4.76 -30.37 -0.72
N TYR A 60 -4.77 -30.92 -1.95
CA TYR A 60 -5.41 -32.22 -2.23
C TYR A 60 -4.72 -33.38 -1.51
N THR A 61 -3.39 -33.37 -1.47
CA THR A 61 -2.59 -34.43 -0.83
C THR A 61 -2.79 -34.44 0.68
N ILE A 62 -2.94 -33.27 1.30
CA ILE A 62 -3.19 -33.15 2.75
C ILE A 62 -4.60 -33.64 3.09
N ASN A 63 -5.63 -33.23 2.35
CA ASN A 63 -7.01 -33.68 2.60
C ASN A 63 -7.17 -35.19 2.39
N HIS A 64 -6.59 -35.76 1.33
CA HIS A 64 -6.63 -37.21 1.09
C HIS A 64 -5.88 -38.00 2.18
N HIS A 65 -4.79 -37.46 2.72
CA HIS A 65 -4.06 -38.11 3.80
C HIS A 65 -4.81 -38.03 5.14
N VAL A 66 -5.51 -36.92 5.39
CA VAL A 66 -6.39 -36.74 6.54
C VAL A 66 -7.58 -37.71 6.48
N ASP A 67 -8.24 -37.86 5.32
CA ASP A 67 -9.34 -38.81 5.13
C ASP A 67 -8.90 -40.27 5.35
N LEU A 68 -7.78 -40.70 4.76
CA LEU A 68 -7.23 -42.04 5.00
C LEU A 68 -6.88 -42.29 6.47
N THR A 69 -6.38 -41.26 7.16
CA THR A 69 -6.03 -41.35 8.58
C THR A 69 -7.29 -41.45 9.45
N LEU A 70 -8.34 -40.69 9.12
CA LEU A 70 -9.66 -40.76 9.77
C LEU A 70 -10.29 -42.14 9.58
N ASP A 71 -10.28 -42.68 8.37
CA ASP A 71 -10.79 -44.04 8.08
C ASP A 71 -10.05 -45.10 8.91
N THR A 72 -8.73 -44.98 9.01
CA THR A 72 -7.90 -45.90 9.80
C THR A 72 -8.23 -45.81 11.30
N VAL A 73 -8.49 -44.60 11.81
CA VAL A 73 -8.89 -44.37 13.21
C VAL A 73 -10.27 -44.96 13.49
N ILE A 74 -11.24 -44.74 12.60
CA ILE A 74 -12.60 -45.31 12.70
C ILE A 74 -12.53 -46.84 12.73
N GLN A 75 -11.78 -47.46 11.81
CA GLN A 75 -11.64 -48.92 11.79
C GLN A 75 -11.04 -49.48 13.09
N LYS A 76 -10.04 -48.81 13.66
CA LYS A 76 -9.43 -49.24 14.93
C LYS A 76 -10.37 -49.09 16.11
N ILE A 77 -11.14 -48.01 16.18
CA ILE A 77 -12.14 -47.81 17.24
C ILE A 77 -13.26 -48.85 17.11
N GLN A 78 -13.74 -49.11 15.88
CA GLN A 78 -14.75 -50.14 15.62
C GLN A 78 -14.27 -51.53 16.06
N HIS A 79 -13.02 -51.87 15.75
CA HIS A 79 -12.40 -53.13 16.13
C HIS A 79 -12.31 -53.30 17.66
N GLU A 80 -11.92 -52.25 18.39
CA GLU A 80 -11.91 -52.26 19.85
C GLU A 80 -13.31 -52.37 20.46
N ILE A 81 -14.31 -51.69 19.88
CA ILE A 81 -15.72 -51.85 20.28
C ILE A 81 -16.18 -53.31 20.09
N ASP A 82 -15.80 -53.94 18.98
CA ASP A 82 -16.20 -55.32 18.68
C ASP A 82 -15.47 -56.36 19.53
N ILE A 83 -14.19 -56.14 19.87
CA ILE A 83 -13.47 -56.96 20.86
C ILE A 83 -14.15 -56.84 22.23
N LEU A 84 -14.49 -55.63 22.65
CA LEU A 84 -15.18 -55.39 23.91
C LEU A 84 -16.56 -56.06 23.94
N ARG A 85 -17.28 -56.13 22.81
CA ARG A 85 -18.56 -56.86 22.74
C ARG A 85 -18.45 -58.38 22.90
N GLN A 86 -17.26 -58.96 22.66
CA GLN A 86 -17.05 -60.41 22.71
C GLN A 86 -16.59 -60.95 24.08
N LEU A 87 -16.36 -60.09 25.07
CA LEU A 87 -15.92 -60.52 26.41
C LEU A 87 -17.08 -60.66 27.42
N PRO A 88 -17.06 -61.65 28.34
CA PRO A 88 -18.29 -62.11 29.01
C PRO A 88 -18.68 -61.38 30.32
N ASN A 89 -18.20 -60.16 30.58
CA ASN A 89 -18.14 -59.62 31.96
C ASN A 89 -18.89 -58.28 32.21
N GLU A 90 -20.21 -58.35 32.34
CA GLU A 90 -21.23 -57.27 32.24
C GLU A 90 -21.08 -55.94 33.04
N LYS A 91 -20.11 -55.74 33.94
CA LYS A 91 -20.12 -54.55 34.85
C LYS A 91 -19.10 -53.44 34.56
N VAL A 92 -18.11 -53.66 33.69
CA VAL A 92 -17.17 -52.61 33.26
C VAL A 92 -17.45 -52.13 31.81
N PHE A 93 -18.24 -52.89 31.05
CA PHE A 93 -18.49 -52.66 29.62
C PHE A 93 -19.22 -51.37 29.27
N GLY A 94 -20.16 -50.93 30.10
CA GLY A 94 -21.03 -49.81 29.75
C GLY A 94 -20.26 -48.51 29.48
N LYS A 95 -19.39 -48.09 30.39
CA LYS A 95 -18.78 -46.75 30.32
C LYS A 95 -17.71 -46.62 29.23
N GLN A 96 -16.90 -47.64 29.01
CA GLN A 96 -15.84 -47.61 27.98
C GLN A 96 -16.41 -47.80 26.56
N ALA A 97 -17.41 -48.65 26.37
CA ALA A 97 -18.06 -48.80 25.07
C ALA A 97 -18.86 -47.54 24.70
N ILE A 98 -19.54 -46.91 25.67
CA ILE A 98 -20.24 -45.62 25.45
C ILE A 98 -19.24 -44.52 25.09
N PHE A 99 -18.12 -44.41 25.81
CA PHE A 99 -17.08 -43.42 25.51
C PHE A 99 -16.44 -43.60 24.12
N LEU A 100 -16.17 -44.84 23.71
CA LEU A 100 -15.64 -45.13 22.38
C LEU A 100 -16.68 -44.86 21.28
N ALA A 101 -17.97 -45.14 21.52
CA ALA A 101 -19.04 -44.80 20.60
C ALA A 101 -19.25 -43.28 20.46
N ASP A 102 -19.11 -42.52 21.55
CA ASP A 102 -19.16 -41.06 21.52
C ASP A 102 -17.99 -40.47 20.71
N ILE A 103 -16.78 -41.02 20.88
CA ILE A 103 -15.62 -40.64 20.07
C ILE A 103 -15.85 -41.00 18.60
N LEU A 104 -16.39 -42.18 18.31
CA LEU A 104 -16.68 -42.61 16.93
C LEU A 104 -17.65 -41.61 16.26
N ASN A 105 -18.74 -41.24 16.94
CA ASN A 105 -19.70 -40.24 16.44
C ASN A 105 -19.06 -38.86 16.20
N LEU A 106 -18.14 -38.43 17.08
CA LEU A 106 -17.40 -37.18 16.89
C LEU A 106 -16.47 -37.24 15.67
N VAL A 107 -15.81 -38.38 15.46
CA VAL A 107 -14.90 -38.59 14.32
C VAL A 107 -15.67 -38.70 13.01
N GLU A 108 -16.79 -39.42 12.97
CA GLU A 108 -17.69 -39.49 11.81
C GLU A 108 -18.32 -38.13 11.48
N SER A 109 -18.62 -37.30 12.50
CA SER A 109 -19.09 -35.92 12.30
C SER A 109 -18.03 -35.05 11.60
N VAL A 110 -16.77 -35.17 12.01
CA VAL A 110 -15.64 -34.48 11.36
C VAL A 110 -15.43 -35.00 9.93
N GLN A 111 -15.55 -36.30 9.69
CA GLN A 111 -15.46 -36.88 8.36
C GLN A 111 -16.59 -36.40 7.44
N ASN A 112 -17.83 -36.34 7.92
CA ASN A 112 -18.96 -35.81 7.14
C ASN A 112 -18.79 -34.33 6.78
N LEU A 113 -18.18 -33.52 7.65
CA LEU A 113 -17.82 -32.13 7.36
C LEU A 113 -16.72 -32.01 6.30
N LEU A 114 -15.82 -32.98 6.22
CA LEU A 114 -14.77 -33.04 5.19
C LEU A 114 -15.31 -33.56 3.85
N VAL A 115 -16.18 -34.58 3.88
CA VAL A 115 -16.80 -35.19 2.69
C VAL A 115 -17.80 -34.26 1.98
N GLN A 116 -18.46 -33.35 2.69
CA GLN A 116 -19.27 -32.29 2.04
C GLN A 116 -18.44 -31.37 1.11
N ASN A 117 -17.11 -31.38 1.25
CA ASN A 117 -16.20 -30.63 0.38
C ASN A 117 -15.56 -31.50 -0.73
N SER A 118 -15.87 -32.78 -0.83
CA SER A 118 -15.20 -33.73 -1.74
C SER A 118 -16.14 -34.79 -2.33
N GLU A 119 -17.19 -34.39 -3.06
CA GLU A 119 -17.83 -35.33 -3.99
C GLU A 119 -17.05 -35.45 -5.32
N PRO A 120 -16.75 -36.68 -5.80
CA PRO A 120 -16.10 -36.89 -7.08
C PRO A 120 -17.10 -37.19 -8.20
N GLY A 121 -17.07 -36.36 -9.25
CA GLY A 121 -17.20 -36.85 -10.63
C GLY A 121 -18.57 -36.85 -11.30
N ALA A 122 -19.06 -35.68 -11.70
CA ALA A 122 -19.64 -35.49 -13.02
C ALA A 122 -19.16 -34.15 -13.56
N VAL A 123 -18.52 -34.15 -14.74
CA VAL A 123 -18.07 -32.93 -15.44
C VAL A 123 -19.30 -32.15 -15.89
N LEU A 124 -19.88 -31.40 -14.96
CA LEU A 124 -20.87 -30.38 -15.21
C LEU A 124 -20.19 -29.04 -14.93
N HIS A 125 -20.02 -28.23 -15.97
CA HIS A 125 -19.35 -26.93 -15.91
C HIS A 125 -19.63 -26.18 -14.60
N SER A 126 -18.57 -25.72 -13.94
CA SER A 126 -18.55 -25.05 -12.63
C SER A 126 -19.26 -23.68 -12.58
N LEU A 127 -20.20 -23.42 -13.48
CA LEU A 127 -20.83 -22.11 -13.65
C LEU A 127 -22.09 -21.92 -12.79
N SER A 128 -22.71 -22.99 -12.28
CA SER A 128 -23.96 -22.88 -11.53
C SER A 128 -23.78 -22.60 -10.03
N ARG A 129 -22.69 -23.04 -9.40
CA ARG A 129 -22.36 -22.68 -7.99
C ARG A 129 -21.70 -21.30 -7.85
N GLN A 130 -21.16 -20.75 -8.94
CA GLN A 130 -20.47 -19.45 -8.91
C GLN A 130 -21.45 -18.27 -8.78
N THR A 131 -22.71 -18.41 -9.16
CA THR A 131 -23.61 -17.24 -9.27
C THR A 131 -24.02 -16.65 -7.91
N GLU A 132 -24.04 -17.46 -6.84
CA GLU A 132 -24.37 -17.00 -5.48
C GLU A 132 -23.17 -16.38 -4.78
N GLN A 133 -21.97 -16.99 -4.85
CA GLN A 133 -20.74 -16.45 -4.24
C GLN A 133 -20.23 -15.17 -4.92
N VAL A 134 -20.54 -14.96 -6.21
CA VAL A 134 -20.07 -13.83 -7.01
C VAL A 134 -20.72 -12.48 -6.63
N ASN A 135 -21.90 -12.48 -6.01
CA ASN A 135 -22.61 -11.24 -5.68
C ASN A 135 -22.35 -10.74 -4.25
N GLU A 136 -21.66 -11.52 -3.42
CA GLU A 136 -21.36 -11.21 -2.01
C GLU A 136 -20.72 -9.81 -1.81
N PRO A 137 -19.75 -9.36 -2.63
CA PRO A 137 -19.18 -8.02 -2.47
C PRO A 137 -20.14 -6.89 -2.81
N ALA A 138 -21.13 -7.14 -3.68
CA ALA A 138 -22.14 -6.14 -4.04
C ALA A 138 -23.20 -5.99 -2.94
N GLU A 139 -23.47 -7.04 -2.16
CA GLU A 139 -24.45 -6.98 -1.06
C GLU A 139 -23.94 -6.18 0.14
N TYR A 140 -22.62 -6.04 0.28
CA TYR A 140 -21.98 -5.25 1.32
C TYR A 140 -22.37 -3.76 1.31
N PHE A 141 -22.61 -3.21 0.11
CA PHE A 141 -22.91 -1.79 -0.09
C PHE A 141 -24.42 -1.52 -0.18
N LEU A 142 -24.82 -0.35 0.31
CA LEU A 142 -26.19 0.18 0.30
C LEU A 142 -26.45 1.02 -0.95
N THR A 143 -25.51 1.87 -1.35
CA THR A 143 -25.67 2.76 -2.51
C THR A 143 -25.73 1.96 -3.82
N GLU A 144 -26.80 2.16 -4.60
CA GLU A 144 -27.04 1.36 -5.81
C GLU A 144 -25.95 1.48 -6.87
N GLU A 145 -25.30 2.63 -7.01
CA GLU A 145 -24.23 2.80 -8.01
C GLU A 145 -22.99 1.96 -7.70
N ILE A 146 -22.58 1.82 -6.44
CA ILE A 146 -21.46 0.96 -6.08
C ILE A 146 -21.85 -0.53 -6.17
N ARG A 147 -23.08 -0.91 -5.80
CA ARG A 147 -23.61 -2.27 -6.00
C ARG A 147 -23.55 -2.65 -7.48
N LYS A 148 -24.01 -1.73 -8.34
CA LYS A 148 -23.96 -1.89 -9.79
C LYS A 148 -22.53 -1.88 -10.31
N TYR A 149 -21.61 -1.11 -9.75
CA TYR A 149 -20.21 -1.14 -10.17
C TYR A 149 -19.60 -2.52 -9.95
N VAL A 150 -19.64 -3.02 -8.70
CA VAL A 150 -18.93 -4.24 -8.26
C VAL A 150 -19.47 -5.53 -8.88
N ARG A 151 -20.75 -5.56 -9.25
CA ARG A 151 -21.35 -6.74 -9.92
C ARG A 151 -20.64 -7.11 -11.22
N ILE A 152 -20.49 -8.40 -11.50
CA ILE A 152 -20.00 -8.86 -12.81
C ILE A 152 -20.91 -8.32 -13.92
N LYS A 153 -20.31 -7.81 -15.00
CA LYS A 153 -21.04 -7.45 -16.22
C LYS A 153 -20.96 -8.61 -17.20
N PRO A 154 -22.06 -9.35 -17.43
CA PRO A 154 -22.04 -10.45 -18.39
C PRO A 154 -21.74 -9.91 -19.79
N ASN A 155 -21.03 -10.70 -20.60
CA ASN A 155 -20.77 -10.33 -21.98
C ASN A 155 -22.07 -10.30 -22.80
N ARG A 156 -22.13 -9.39 -23.78
CA ARG A 156 -23.20 -9.41 -24.79
C ARG A 156 -23.20 -10.78 -25.47
N LEU A 157 -24.38 -11.37 -25.64
CA LEU A 157 -24.58 -12.71 -26.23
C LEU A 157 -24.02 -13.89 -25.43
N LYS A 158 -23.60 -13.70 -24.16
CA LYS A 158 -23.08 -14.76 -23.28
C LYS A 158 -21.89 -15.55 -23.85
N LYS A 159 -21.16 -14.99 -24.81
CA LYS A 159 -19.92 -15.57 -25.36
C LYS A 159 -18.72 -15.06 -24.58
N GLN A 160 -17.63 -15.82 -24.58
CA GLN A 160 -16.34 -15.33 -24.08
C GLN A 160 -15.90 -14.11 -24.88
N ASN A 161 -15.32 -13.13 -24.18
CA ASN A 161 -14.70 -11.99 -24.82
C ASN A 161 -13.31 -12.38 -25.36
N PHE A 162 -12.66 -11.47 -26.12
CA PHE A 162 -11.34 -11.71 -26.70
C PHE A 162 -10.23 -11.98 -25.66
N MET A 163 -10.49 -11.67 -24.39
CA MET A 163 -9.59 -11.95 -23.26
C MET A 163 -9.86 -13.32 -22.62
N GLY A 164 -10.78 -14.12 -23.17
CA GLY A 164 -11.15 -15.44 -22.63
C GLY A 164 -12.08 -15.41 -21.41
N ALA A 165 -12.59 -14.24 -21.01
CA ALA A 165 -13.46 -14.10 -19.85
C ALA A 165 -14.95 -14.16 -20.22
N ASN A 166 -15.78 -14.76 -19.35
CA ASN A 166 -17.24 -14.90 -19.53
C ASN A 166 -18.02 -13.61 -19.19
N GLY A 167 -17.34 -12.61 -18.65
CA GLY A 167 -17.88 -11.31 -18.29
C GLY A 167 -16.76 -10.33 -18.04
N THR A 168 -17.13 -9.09 -17.74
CA THR A 168 -16.20 -8.06 -17.29
C THR A 168 -16.25 -7.97 -15.76
N PHE A 169 -15.08 -8.08 -15.14
CA PHE A 169 -14.88 -7.95 -13.71
C PHE A 169 -14.35 -6.54 -13.44
N THR A 170 -15.02 -5.82 -12.55
CA THR A 170 -14.57 -4.49 -12.13
C THR A 170 -13.58 -4.62 -10.98
N SER A 171 -12.48 -3.88 -11.05
CA SER A 171 -11.53 -3.75 -9.93
C SER A 171 -12.06 -2.77 -8.89
N ILE A 172 -11.89 -3.12 -7.62
CA ILE A 172 -12.12 -2.26 -6.47
C ILE A 172 -11.03 -2.56 -5.43
N GLY A 173 -10.45 -1.52 -4.84
CA GLY A 173 -9.44 -1.69 -3.80
C GLY A 173 -10.01 -2.37 -2.57
N HIS A 174 -9.29 -3.30 -1.95
CA HIS A 174 -9.77 -3.99 -0.74
C HIS A 174 -10.04 -3.00 0.42
N ALA A 175 -9.24 -1.94 0.56
CA ALA A 175 -9.46 -0.92 1.59
C ALA A 175 -10.75 -0.09 1.37
N CYS A 176 -11.36 -0.15 0.18
CA CYS A 176 -12.66 0.47 -0.05
C CYS A 176 -13.76 -0.12 0.85
N PHE A 177 -13.65 -1.41 1.23
CA PHE A 177 -14.60 -2.05 2.13
C PHE A 177 -14.48 -1.50 3.56
N SER A 178 -13.27 -1.22 4.05
CA SER A 178 -13.09 -0.58 5.35
C SER A 178 -13.50 0.90 5.36
N MET A 179 -13.62 1.53 4.19
CA MET A 179 -14.03 2.93 4.00
C MET A 179 -15.44 3.04 3.42
N LYS A 180 -16.33 2.12 3.83
CA LYS A 180 -17.70 2.00 3.29
C LYS A 180 -18.43 3.35 3.25
N SER A 181 -18.46 4.08 4.36
CA SER A 181 -19.23 5.32 4.47
C SER A 181 -18.75 6.38 3.47
N GLU A 182 -17.43 6.61 3.43
CA GLU A 182 -16.83 7.56 2.50
C GLU A 182 -17.01 7.13 1.04
N LEU A 183 -16.95 5.83 0.76
CA LEU A 183 -17.15 5.32 -0.58
C LEU A 183 -18.61 5.46 -1.03
N GLU A 184 -19.56 5.22 -0.13
CA GLU A 184 -20.99 5.38 -0.40
C GLU A 184 -21.34 6.85 -0.65
N GLU A 185 -20.78 7.78 0.14
CA GLU A 185 -20.87 9.23 -0.12
C GLU A 185 -20.24 9.58 -1.48
N TYR A 186 -19.06 9.01 -1.79
CA TYR A 186 -18.43 9.18 -3.10
C TYR A 186 -19.27 8.57 -4.24
N MET A 187 -20.15 7.61 -3.97
CA MET A 187 -20.98 6.98 -5.00
C MET A 187 -22.43 7.48 -5.00
N ASP A 188 -22.74 8.47 -4.17
CA ASP A 188 -24.04 9.10 -4.08
C ASP A 188 -24.15 10.28 -5.07
N TYR A 189 -24.71 9.98 -6.24
CA TYR A 189 -24.97 10.96 -7.29
C TYR A 189 -26.06 10.44 -8.24
N ASP A 190 -26.70 11.36 -8.94
CA ASP A 190 -27.66 11.04 -9.99
C ASP A 190 -26.94 10.75 -11.32
N VAL A 191 -27.36 9.66 -11.98
CA VAL A 191 -26.76 9.23 -13.25
C VAL A 191 -27.07 10.25 -14.33
N GLY A 192 -26.04 10.73 -15.02
CA GLY A 192 -26.18 11.76 -16.05
C GLY A 192 -26.23 13.20 -15.52
N GLU A 193 -26.18 13.41 -14.21
CA GLU A 193 -26.06 14.74 -13.61
C GLU A 193 -24.58 15.13 -13.40
N MET A 194 -24.34 16.34 -12.92
CA MET A 194 -23.01 16.79 -12.51
C MET A 194 -22.57 16.07 -11.24
N CYS A 195 -21.35 15.51 -11.22
CA CYS A 195 -20.80 14.91 -10.00
C CYS A 195 -20.73 15.92 -8.86
N ASN A 196 -20.76 15.44 -7.62
CA ASN A 196 -20.48 16.28 -6.45
C ASN A 196 -19.04 16.83 -6.49
N ASP A 197 -18.84 17.96 -5.81
CA ASP A 197 -17.52 18.58 -5.73
C ASP A 197 -16.73 18.04 -4.54
N ASP A 198 -16.26 16.81 -4.71
CA ASP A 198 -15.77 15.94 -3.64
C ASP A 198 -14.39 15.36 -3.95
N TRP A 199 -13.57 16.10 -4.69
CA TRP A 199 -12.22 15.66 -5.05
C TRP A 199 -11.33 15.37 -3.83
N ARG A 200 -11.56 16.06 -2.71
CA ARG A 200 -10.86 15.79 -1.45
C ARG A 200 -11.28 14.44 -0.85
N LEU A 201 -12.55 14.05 -0.99
CA LEU A 201 -13.05 12.74 -0.59
C LEU A 201 -12.45 11.65 -1.49
N ALA A 202 -12.42 11.88 -2.81
CA ALA A 202 -11.75 11.01 -3.77
C ALA A 202 -10.27 10.79 -3.41
N GLN A 203 -9.53 11.87 -3.16
CA GLN A 203 -8.12 11.79 -2.76
C GLN A 203 -7.95 11.07 -1.41
N LYS A 204 -8.85 11.33 -0.44
CA LYS A 204 -8.84 10.66 0.87
C LYS A 204 -8.96 9.15 0.67
N LEU A 205 -9.92 8.70 -0.13
CA LEU A 205 -10.08 7.28 -0.46
C LEU A 205 -8.80 6.70 -1.09
N MET A 206 -8.23 7.36 -2.11
CA MET A 206 -7.00 6.90 -2.77
C MET A 206 -5.78 6.83 -1.83
N VAL A 207 -5.58 7.84 -0.97
CA VAL A 207 -4.46 7.89 -0.02
C VAL A 207 -4.58 6.80 1.04
N HIS A 208 -5.81 6.44 1.43
CA HIS A 208 -6.06 5.34 2.37
C HIS A 208 -6.19 3.97 1.69
N GLY A 209 -5.81 3.85 0.41
CA GLY A 209 -5.69 2.57 -0.30
C GLY A 209 -6.98 2.08 -0.98
N CYS A 210 -8.06 2.87 -0.97
CA CYS A 210 -9.23 2.59 -1.79
C CYS A 210 -8.95 3.03 -3.23
N ASP A 211 -8.18 2.21 -3.95
CA ASP A 211 -7.83 2.40 -5.35
C ASP A 211 -7.76 1.05 -6.09
N PRO A 212 -8.17 0.95 -7.37
CA PRO A 212 -8.77 1.99 -8.20
C PRO A 212 -10.13 2.43 -7.67
N LEU A 213 -10.38 3.74 -7.70
CA LEU A 213 -11.70 4.28 -7.37
C LEU A 213 -12.75 3.78 -8.38
N PRO A 214 -13.99 3.46 -7.92
CA PRO A 214 -15.07 3.12 -8.81
C PRO A 214 -15.35 4.21 -9.84
N ARG A 215 -15.60 3.78 -11.08
CA ARG A 215 -15.98 4.70 -12.17
C ARG A 215 -17.37 5.25 -11.92
N ARG A 216 -17.50 6.58 -11.97
CA ARG A 216 -18.79 7.27 -11.83
C ARG A 216 -19.51 7.45 -13.16
N ARG A 217 -20.84 7.52 -13.11
CA ARG A 217 -21.72 7.80 -14.25
C ARG A 217 -22.36 9.21 -14.18
N CYS A 218 -21.62 10.16 -13.62
CA CYS A 218 -21.94 11.58 -13.61
C CYS A 218 -20.89 12.37 -14.41
N PHE A 219 -21.22 13.59 -14.82
CA PHE A 219 -20.31 14.48 -15.53
C PHE A 219 -19.35 15.17 -14.56
N ALA A 220 -18.05 15.07 -14.84
CA ALA A 220 -17.03 15.74 -14.04
C ALA A 220 -17.26 17.26 -14.04
N ARG A 221 -17.16 17.89 -12.86
CA ARG A 221 -17.26 19.35 -12.75
C ARG A 221 -16.11 20.02 -13.47
N ALA A 222 -16.45 20.96 -14.35
CA ALA A 222 -15.52 21.88 -14.99
C ALA A 222 -15.89 23.32 -14.62
N PRO A 223 -14.94 24.27 -14.68
CA PRO A 223 -15.25 25.68 -14.51
C PRO A 223 -16.28 26.16 -15.54
N GLN A 224 -17.24 26.99 -15.12
CA GLN A 224 -18.27 27.53 -16.02
C GLN A 224 -17.68 28.44 -17.11
N LEU A 225 -16.60 29.14 -16.78
CA LEU A 225 -15.89 30.01 -17.70
C LEU A 225 -14.60 29.32 -18.13
N TYR A 226 -14.54 28.95 -19.40
CA TYR A 226 -13.34 28.39 -20.01
C TYR A 226 -12.59 29.48 -20.76
N ASN A 227 -11.33 29.66 -20.42
CA ASN A 227 -10.42 30.50 -21.17
C ASN A 227 -9.44 29.63 -21.96
N LYS A 228 -9.16 30.03 -23.20
CA LYS A 228 -8.19 29.31 -24.04
C LYS A 228 -6.83 29.27 -23.31
N PRO A 229 -6.23 28.09 -23.09
CA PRO A 229 -4.90 27.96 -22.51
C PRO A 229 -3.85 28.70 -23.35
N TYR A 230 -2.78 29.13 -22.70
CA TYR A 230 -1.64 29.71 -23.40
C TYR A 230 -1.05 28.71 -24.41
N PRO A 231 -0.49 29.20 -25.53
CA PRO A 231 0.33 28.37 -26.41
C PRO A 231 1.45 27.70 -25.62
N ILE A 232 1.87 26.52 -26.07
CA ILE A 232 2.80 25.68 -25.30
C ILE A 232 4.12 26.40 -24.94
N ASN A 233 4.64 27.24 -25.83
CA ASN A 233 5.90 27.96 -25.60
C ASN A 233 5.76 29.02 -24.48
N GLU A 234 4.55 29.57 -24.29
CA GLU A 234 4.27 30.56 -23.25
C GLU A 234 3.82 29.90 -21.94
N SER A 235 3.10 28.77 -22.02
CA SER A 235 2.49 28.13 -20.85
C SER A 235 3.50 27.53 -19.87
N ILE A 236 4.73 27.25 -20.31
CA ILE A 236 5.73 26.55 -19.49
C ILE A 236 6.15 27.39 -18.28
N TRP A 237 6.41 28.69 -18.46
CA TRP A 237 6.99 29.58 -17.45
C TRP A 237 6.09 30.75 -17.03
N LYS A 238 4.86 30.78 -17.56
CA LYS A 238 3.85 31.78 -17.21
C LYS A 238 2.78 31.17 -16.32
N LEU A 239 2.37 31.90 -15.28
CA LEU A 239 1.24 31.47 -14.45
C LEU A 239 -0.03 31.38 -15.32
N PRO A 240 -0.74 30.25 -15.29
CA PRO A 240 -1.93 30.06 -16.10
C PRO A 240 -3.12 30.87 -15.53
N ASP A 241 -4.20 30.92 -16.32
CA ASP A 241 -5.42 31.61 -15.91
C ASP A 241 -6.12 30.88 -14.76
N ASP A 242 -6.53 31.63 -13.73
CA ASP A 242 -7.25 31.13 -12.58
C ASP A 242 -8.62 30.52 -12.97
N LYS A 243 -9.26 30.99 -14.04
CA LYS A 243 -10.62 30.57 -14.40
C LYS A 243 -10.69 29.11 -14.85
N ASN A 244 -9.60 28.53 -15.32
CA ASN A 244 -9.55 27.15 -15.77
C ASN A 244 -9.33 26.14 -14.64
N VAL A 245 -9.39 26.59 -13.39
CA VAL A 245 -9.15 25.77 -12.20
C VAL A 245 -10.36 25.78 -11.29
N ARG A 246 -10.63 24.61 -10.70
CA ARG A 246 -11.63 24.49 -9.65
C ARG A 246 -11.01 24.84 -8.29
N TRP A 247 -11.30 26.05 -7.80
CA TRP A 247 -10.76 26.57 -6.54
C TRP A 247 -11.52 26.15 -5.27
N SER A 248 -12.55 25.33 -5.39
CA SER A 248 -13.31 24.85 -4.25
C SER A 248 -12.42 24.00 -3.33
N GLN A 249 -12.68 24.09 -2.02
CA GLN A 249 -11.92 23.39 -0.98
C GLN A 249 -10.42 23.75 -0.84
N TYR A 250 -9.87 24.63 -1.69
CA TYR A 250 -8.55 25.25 -1.46
C TYR A 250 -8.66 26.53 -0.62
N ARG A 251 -7.60 26.83 0.15
CA ARG A 251 -7.49 28.09 0.89
C ARG A 251 -7.30 29.28 -0.05
N CYS A 252 -6.34 29.18 -0.97
CA CYS A 252 -6.15 30.14 -2.05
C CYS A 252 -7.20 29.97 -3.15
N LYS A 253 -7.59 31.09 -3.78
CA LYS A 253 -8.59 31.14 -4.87
C LYS A 253 -8.02 31.58 -6.22
N ASN A 254 -6.71 31.78 -6.29
CA ASN A 254 -5.96 32.11 -7.50
C ASN A 254 -4.50 31.68 -7.34
N PHE A 255 -3.78 31.59 -8.45
CA PHE A 255 -2.35 31.26 -8.48
C PHE A 255 -1.49 32.37 -7.85
N THR A 256 -1.92 33.62 -7.93
CA THR A 256 -1.23 34.75 -7.30
C THR A 256 -1.14 34.59 -5.78
N CYS A 257 -2.22 34.12 -5.14
CA CYS A 257 -2.23 33.78 -3.71
C CYS A 257 -1.24 32.67 -3.39
N LEU A 258 -1.19 31.61 -4.22
CA LEU A 258 -0.25 30.50 -4.05
C LEU A 258 1.22 30.92 -4.25
N ALA A 259 1.47 31.86 -5.16
CA ALA A 259 2.79 32.44 -5.40
C ALA A 259 3.22 33.41 -4.29
N SER A 260 2.29 33.98 -3.51
CA SER A 260 2.60 34.93 -2.45
C SER A 260 3.22 34.27 -1.20
N ASN A 261 4.25 34.91 -0.61
CA ASN A 261 4.96 34.40 0.57
C ASN A 261 4.22 34.59 1.89
N SER A 262 3.12 35.36 1.89
CA SER A 262 2.35 35.70 3.09
C SER A 262 1.25 34.69 3.45
N SER A 263 0.97 33.73 2.56
CA SER A 263 -0.08 32.74 2.79
C SER A 263 0.47 31.47 3.43
N VAL A 264 -0.26 30.88 4.38
CA VAL A 264 0.05 29.53 4.88
C VAL A 264 -0.29 28.54 3.78
N LYS A 265 0.72 28.21 2.96
CA LYS A 265 0.63 27.29 1.83
C LYS A 265 0.40 25.87 2.35
N GLY A 266 -0.38 25.07 1.62
CA GLY A 266 -0.82 23.76 2.10
C GLY A 266 0.31 22.74 2.24
N PHE A 267 1.15 22.61 1.21
CA PHE A 267 2.25 21.65 1.19
C PHE A 267 3.59 22.34 1.47
N PHE A 268 4.15 22.11 2.67
CA PHE A 268 5.33 22.82 3.17
C PHE A 268 6.59 22.64 2.30
N LYS A 269 6.77 21.47 1.69
CA LYS A 269 7.91 21.20 0.80
C LYS A 269 7.85 21.94 -0.53
N CYS A 270 6.70 22.53 -0.84
CA CYS A 270 6.43 23.21 -2.11
C CYS A 270 5.95 24.64 -1.86
N THR A 271 6.57 25.29 -0.88
CA THR A 271 6.25 26.68 -0.50
C THR A 271 6.44 27.59 -1.71
N ASP A 272 7.58 27.56 -2.41
CA ASP A 272 7.83 28.52 -3.50
C ASP A 272 7.59 27.97 -4.91
N CYS A 273 6.96 26.80 -5.03
CA CYS A 273 6.71 26.13 -6.31
C CYS A 273 5.83 26.89 -7.30
N PHE A 274 5.06 27.87 -6.82
CA PHE A 274 4.20 28.70 -7.67
C PHE A 274 4.92 29.96 -8.16
N ASN A 275 6.14 30.24 -7.68
CA ASN A 275 7.01 31.27 -8.24
C ASN A 275 7.78 30.68 -9.43
N LEU A 276 7.14 30.66 -10.60
CA LEU A 276 7.71 30.02 -11.78
C LEU A 276 9.00 30.67 -12.28
N THR A 277 9.09 32.00 -12.23
CA THR A 277 10.17 32.77 -12.88
C THR A 277 11.42 32.89 -12.02
N HIS A 278 11.28 33.04 -10.70
CA HIS A 278 12.44 33.27 -9.83
C HIS A 278 12.86 32.03 -9.04
N HIS A 279 11.93 31.11 -8.75
CA HIS A 279 12.24 29.90 -7.98
C HIS A 279 12.30 28.67 -8.88
N GLU A 280 11.24 28.36 -9.64
CA GLU A 280 11.18 27.09 -10.38
C GLU A 280 12.02 27.07 -11.65
N SER A 281 12.04 28.15 -12.43
CA SER A 281 12.84 28.14 -13.67
C SER A 281 14.31 27.84 -13.42
N PRO A 282 15.08 28.50 -12.53
CA PRO A 282 16.51 28.19 -12.39
C PRO A 282 16.84 26.73 -11.97
N ARG A 283 15.86 25.97 -11.45
CA ARG A 283 16.07 24.60 -10.96
C ARG A 283 16.64 23.68 -12.05
N TRP A 284 17.63 22.87 -11.67
CA TRP A 284 18.36 21.92 -12.51
C TRP A 284 19.12 22.51 -13.72
N ILE A 285 19.18 23.84 -13.84
CA ILE A 285 20.00 24.56 -14.83
C ILE A 285 21.20 25.22 -14.16
N VAL A 286 20.98 25.81 -12.99
CA VAL A 286 22.02 26.42 -12.17
C VAL A 286 22.06 25.69 -10.84
N HIS A 287 23.27 25.44 -10.33
CA HIS A 287 23.43 24.89 -8.99
C HIS A 287 22.88 25.87 -7.95
N SER A 288 21.96 25.39 -7.11
CA SER A 288 21.58 26.09 -5.90
C SER A 288 22.55 25.70 -4.80
N TYR A 289 23.29 26.68 -4.28
CA TYR A 289 24.10 26.51 -3.10
C TYR A 289 23.27 26.91 -1.87
N GLN A 290 23.40 26.16 -0.78
CA GLN A 290 22.68 26.48 0.47
C GLN A 290 23.13 27.82 1.05
N ASP A 291 24.42 28.16 0.90
CA ASP A 291 25.02 29.42 1.29
C ASP A 291 26.01 29.91 0.22
N ALA A 292 26.21 31.23 0.12
CA ALA A 292 27.16 31.84 -0.81
C ALA A 292 28.64 31.40 -0.58
N ASN A 293 28.93 30.83 0.59
CA ASN A 293 30.25 30.31 0.97
C ASN A 293 30.34 28.78 0.92
N SER A 294 29.24 28.07 0.63
CA SER A 294 29.26 26.61 0.51
C SER A 294 29.74 26.21 -0.88
N GLU A 295 30.79 25.39 -0.95
CA GLU A 295 31.26 24.81 -2.21
C GLU A 295 30.48 23.55 -2.62
N MET A 296 29.63 23.01 -1.74
CA MET A 296 28.91 21.76 -1.95
C MET A 296 27.43 21.99 -2.24
N THR A 297 26.93 21.30 -3.26
CA THR A 297 25.51 21.30 -3.65
C THR A 297 25.05 19.86 -3.88
N ALA A 298 23.79 19.59 -3.51
CA ALA A 298 23.15 18.33 -3.81
C ALA A 298 22.54 18.32 -5.23
N ASP A 299 22.55 19.45 -5.93
CA ASP A 299 21.88 19.58 -7.22
C ASP A 299 22.70 18.92 -8.33
N ILE A 300 22.04 18.10 -9.13
CA ILE A 300 22.58 17.54 -10.37
C ILE A 300 21.89 18.28 -11.52
N LEU A 301 22.64 18.76 -12.51
CA LEU A 301 22.06 19.51 -13.62
C LEU A 301 21.48 18.57 -14.69
N ILE A 302 20.42 19.02 -15.38
CA ILE A 302 19.83 18.26 -16.50
C ILE A 302 20.87 17.97 -17.57
N ALA A 303 21.71 18.95 -17.89
CA ALA A 303 22.78 18.78 -18.87
C ALA A 303 23.74 17.64 -18.48
N GLU A 304 24.07 17.50 -17.20
CA GLU A 304 24.95 16.41 -16.73
C GLU A 304 24.30 15.06 -16.93
N VAL A 305 23.01 14.90 -16.59
CA VAL A 305 22.29 13.64 -16.73
C VAL A 305 22.07 13.27 -18.19
N LEU A 306 21.65 14.21 -19.03
CA LEU A 306 21.44 13.98 -20.46
C LEU A 306 22.75 13.64 -21.19
N ASN A 307 23.89 14.19 -20.73
CA ASN A 307 25.20 13.88 -21.31
C ASN A 307 25.73 12.49 -20.95
N LEU A 308 25.19 11.82 -19.92
CA LEU A 308 25.55 10.42 -19.62
C LEU A 308 25.12 9.48 -20.75
N LYS A 309 23.97 9.78 -21.39
CA LYS A 309 23.38 8.96 -22.45
C LYS A 309 22.75 9.84 -23.55
N PRO A 310 23.58 10.54 -24.36
CA PRO A 310 23.09 11.51 -25.33
C PRO A 310 22.12 10.88 -26.34
N GLY A 311 20.90 11.42 -26.42
CA GLY A 311 19.86 10.95 -27.36
C GLY A 311 19.11 9.67 -26.94
N GLU A 312 19.48 9.02 -25.83
CA GLU A 312 18.81 7.80 -25.37
C GLU A 312 17.64 8.09 -24.42
N ILE A 313 17.73 9.17 -23.63
CA ILE A 313 16.69 9.57 -22.66
C ILE A 313 15.59 10.34 -23.40
N ARG A 314 14.40 9.75 -23.53
CA ARG A 314 13.29 10.33 -24.32
C ARG A 314 11.97 10.34 -23.57
N ILE A 315 11.73 9.32 -22.73
CA ILE A 315 10.52 9.22 -21.93
C ILE A 315 10.86 8.94 -20.47
N GLY A 316 10.13 9.57 -19.56
CA GLY A 316 10.35 9.33 -18.14
C GLY A 316 9.15 9.66 -17.26
N LEU A 317 9.33 9.36 -15.98
CA LEU A 317 8.38 9.62 -14.91
C LEU A 317 9.03 10.54 -13.88
N ASP A 318 8.35 11.62 -13.52
CA ASP A 318 8.68 12.43 -12.35
C ASP A 318 7.75 12.03 -11.21
N PHE A 319 8.27 11.24 -10.28
CA PHE A 319 7.56 10.76 -9.10
C PHE A 319 7.78 11.71 -7.92
N SER A 320 7.33 12.94 -8.12
CA SER A 320 7.49 14.07 -7.18
C SER A 320 6.24 14.93 -7.14
N VAL A 321 5.95 15.53 -6.00
CA VAL A 321 4.85 16.49 -5.88
C VAL A 321 5.35 17.90 -6.15
N GLY A 322 4.80 18.55 -7.17
CA GLY A 322 5.13 19.93 -7.51
C GLY A 322 4.31 20.45 -8.69
N THR A 323 4.72 21.58 -9.26
CA THR A 323 4.00 22.23 -10.38
C THR A 323 4.39 21.69 -11.76
N GLY A 324 5.17 20.61 -11.84
CA GLY A 324 5.64 20.00 -13.10
C GLY A 324 6.93 20.61 -13.67
N THR A 325 7.73 21.27 -12.84
CA THR A 325 8.94 21.99 -13.29
C THR A 325 9.98 21.08 -13.91
N PHE A 326 10.20 19.88 -13.36
CA PHE A 326 11.11 18.91 -13.95
C PHE A 326 10.65 18.52 -15.36
N ALA A 327 9.36 18.22 -15.52
CA ALA A 327 8.77 17.92 -16.83
C ALA A 327 8.88 19.10 -17.81
N ALA A 328 8.67 20.33 -17.35
CA ALA A 328 8.88 21.55 -18.14
C ALA A 328 10.32 21.65 -18.67
N ARG A 329 11.31 21.45 -17.79
CA ARG A 329 12.73 21.53 -18.14
C ARG A 329 13.16 20.42 -19.09
N MET A 330 12.76 19.19 -18.81
CA MET A 330 13.06 18.04 -19.68
C MET A 330 12.43 18.19 -21.07
N ARG A 331 11.26 18.84 -21.18
CA ARG A 331 10.62 19.14 -22.46
C ARG A 331 11.44 20.08 -23.35
N GLU A 332 12.15 21.05 -22.78
CA GLU A 332 13.04 21.94 -23.55
C GLU A 332 14.16 21.15 -24.25
N HIS A 333 14.45 19.94 -23.77
CA HIS A 333 15.36 18.96 -24.38
C HIS A 333 14.64 17.84 -25.14
N ASN A 334 13.37 18.02 -25.51
CA ASN A 334 12.52 17.05 -26.20
C ASN A 334 12.29 15.73 -25.45
N VAL A 335 12.40 15.74 -24.13
CA VAL A 335 12.09 14.57 -23.29
C VAL A 335 10.67 14.69 -22.73
N THR A 336 9.87 13.64 -22.93
CA THR A 336 8.50 13.58 -22.42
C THR A 336 8.48 13.01 -21.02
N ILE A 337 8.03 13.80 -20.04
CA ILE A 337 7.91 13.38 -18.66
C ILE A 337 6.43 13.34 -18.26
N VAL A 338 6.03 12.24 -17.64
CA VAL A 338 4.77 12.12 -16.91
C VAL A 338 5.03 12.48 -15.46
N SER A 339 4.30 13.45 -14.91
CA SER A 339 4.45 13.88 -13.51
C SER A 339 3.39 13.23 -12.63
N ALA A 340 3.79 12.28 -11.79
CA ALA A 340 2.91 11.64 -10.83
C ALA A 340 2.71 12.54 -9.60
N THR A 341 1.47 12.94 -9.33
CA THR A 341 1.19 13.90 -8.25
C THR A 341 -0.22 13.75 -7.67
N ILE A 342 -0.42 14.37 -6.51
CA ILE A 342 -1.72 14.57 -5.86
C ILE A 342 -1.89 16.04 -5.49
N ASN A 343 -3.13 16.47 -5.22
CA ASN A 343 -3.42 17.85 -4.87
C ASN A 343 -3.26 18.07 -3.35
N LEU A 344 -2.10 18.56 -2.91
CA LEU A 344 -1.79 18.87 -1.51
C LEU A 344 -1.98 20.36 -1.20
N GLY A 345 -3.22 20.75 -0.90
CA GLY A 345 -3.58 22.13 -0.56
C GLY A 345 -3.39 23.15 -1.70
N ALA A 346 -3.03 22.68 -2.89
CA ALA A 346 -2.97 23.42 -4.13
C ALA A 346 -3.36 22.50 -5.33
N PRO A 347 -3.83 23.06 -6.45
CA PRO A 347 -4.29 22.32 -7.61
C PRO A 347 -3.13 21.92 -8.54
N PHE A 348 -2.26 21.01 -8.09
CA PHE A 348 -1.06 20.61 -8.82
C PHE A 348 -1.36 19.93 -10.15
N ASN A 349 -2.36 19.04 -10.20
CA ASN A 349 -2.73 18.34 -11.44
C ASN A 349 -3.20 19.33 -12.52
N GLU A 350 -4.07 20.26 -12.14
CA GLU A 350 -4.55 21.32 -13.02
C GLU A 350 -3.42 22.26 -13.46
N MET A 351 -2.51 22.62 -12.55
CA MET A 351 -1.35 23.44 -12.87
C MET A 351 -0.46 22.78 -13.93
N ILE A 352 -0.12 21.49 -13.75
CA ILE A 352 0.72 20.73 -14.69
C ILE A 352 0.03 20.66 -16.07
N ALA A 353 -1.27 20.35 -16.10
CA ALA A 353 -2.04 20.31 -17.34
C ALA A 353 -2.10 21.67 -18.06
N LEU A 354 -2.30 22.77 -17.32
CA LEU A 354 -2.38 24.12 -17.88
C LEU A 354 -1.04 24.64 -18.42
N ARG A 355 0.08 24.07 -17.96
CA ARG A 355 1.41 24.27 -18.55
C ARG A 355 1.63 23.44 -19.83
N GLY A 356 0.66 22.60 -20.20
CA GLY A 356 0.72 21.68 -21.34
C GLY A 356 1.53 20.42 -21.09
N LEU A 357 1.72 20.05 -19.82
CA LEU A 357 2.46 18.87 -19.37
C LEU A 357 1.50 17.74 -18.97
N ILE A 358 2.02 16.55 -18.70
CA ILE A 358 1.20 15.35 -18.45
C ILE A 358 1.15 15.08 -16.94
N PRO A 359 0.05 15.41 -16.24
CA PRO A 359 -0.16 14.95 -14.87
C PRO A 359 -0.66 13.50 -14.86
N LEU A 360 -0.17 12.72 -13.89
CA LEU A 360 -0.71 11.42 -13.52
C LEU A 360 -1.21 11.52 -12.08
N TYR A 361 -2.52 11.51 -11.89
CA TYR A 361 -3.13 11.59 -10.56
C TYR A 361 -3.01 10.25 -9.84
N MET A 362 -1.99 10.11 -8.99
CA MET A 362 -1.58 8.84 -8.41
C MET A 362 -0.93 9.04 -7.03
N THR A 363 -1.18 8.10 -6.11
CA THR A 363 -0.55 8.07 -4.78
C THR A 363 0.62 7.09 -4.75
N ILE A 364 1.45 7.19 -3.71
CA ILE A 364 2.57 6.25 -3.46
C ILE A 364 2.13 4.79 -3.25
N ASN A 365 0.86 4.56 -2.90
CA ASN A 365 0.33 3.24 -2.57
C ASN A 365 -0.06 2.43 -3.81
N GLN A 366 0.03 3.06 -4.99
CA GLN A 366 -0.42 2.48 -6.25
C GLN A 366 0.78 1.96 -7.02
N ARG A 367 0.59 0.80 -7.66
CA ARG A 367 1.53 0.31 -8.66
C ARG A 367 1.52 1.23 -9.88
N LEU A 368 2.70 1.57 -10.38
CA LEU A 368 2.89 2.40 -11.56
C LEU A 368 2.18 1.80 -12.79
N PRO A 369 1.35 2.57 -13.51
CA PRO A 369 0.51 2.06 -14.59
C PRO A 369 1.27 2.04 -15.92
N PHE A 370 2.57 1.74 -15.87
CA PHE A 370 3.43 1.57 -17.03
C PHE A 370 3.73 0.08 -17.22
N PHE A 371 3.89 -0.33 -18.48
CA PHE A 371 4.34 -1.67 -18.80
C PHE A 371 5.83 -1.85 -18.42
N ASP A 372 6.24 -3.08 -18.20
CA ASP A 372 7.59 -3.39 -17.74
C ASP A 372 8.65 -2.96 -18.77
N ASN A 373 9.77 -2.43 -18.29
CA ASN A 373 10.92 -1.99 -19.11
C ASN A 373 10.57 -0.97 -20.21
N THR A 374 9.72 0.01 -19.92
CA THR A 374 9.29 1.02 -20.91
C THR A 374 9.87 2.41 -20.71
N LEU A 375 10.28 2.81 -19.51
CA LEU A 375 10.79 4.16 -19.25
C LEU A 375 12.32 4.25 -19.40
N ASP A 376 12.83 5.39 -19.85
CA ASP A 376 14.27 5.68 -19.93
C ASP A 376 14.78 6.36 -18.64
N LEU A 377 13.90 7.06 -17.91
CA LEU A 377 14.23 7.83 -16.72
C LEU A 377 13.10 7.80 -15.68
N ILE A 378 13.45 7.65 -14.40
CA ILE A 378 12.59 8.00 -13.27
C ILE A 378 13.32 9.07 -12.46
N HIS A 379 12.63 10.17 -12.19
CA HIS A 379 13.10 11.25 -11.34
C HIS A 379 12.26 11.30 -10.05
N THR A 380 12.91 11.57 -8.92
CA THR A 380 12.20 11.86 -7.66
C THR A 380 12.94 12.95 -6.89
N THR A 381 12.21 13.94 -6.37
CA THR A 381 12.75 15.02 -5.56
C THR A 381 11.90 15.26 -4.32
N ARG A 382 12.51 15.22 -3.13
CA ARG A 382 11.92 15.58 -1.81
C ARG A 382 10.54 14.98 -1.50
N PHE A 383 10.16 13.87 -2.14
CA PHE A 383 8.85 13.26 -1.98
C PHE A 383 8.91 12.00 -1.12
N LEU A 384 9.77 11.04 -1.48
CA LEU A 384 9.96 9.76 -0.79
C LEU A 384 11.05 9.83 0.30
N ASP A 385 11.28 10.99 0.89
CA ASP A 385 12.37 11.24 1.82
C ASP A 385 12.09 10.67 3.23
N GLY A 386 12.84 11.08 4.25
CA GLY A 386 13.01 10.40 5.55
C GLY A 386 11.77 10.05 6.39
N TRP A 387 10.55 10.35 5.94
CA TRP A 387 9.32 9.86 6.56
C TRP A 387 8.86 8.49 6.01
N ILE A 388 9.38 8.04 4.87
CA ILE A 388 8.90 6.81 4.22
C ILE A 388 9.38 5.57 4.99
N ASP A 389 8.49 4.60 5.17
CA ASP A 389 8.85 3.30 5.71
C ASP A 389 9.79 2.54 4.75
N PHE A 390 10.78 1.82 5.29
CA PHE A 390 11.77 1.10 4.49
C PHE A 390 11.17 -0.01 3.63
N VAL A 391 10.16 -0.74 4.13
CA VAL A 391 9.50 -1.80 3.35
C VAL A 391 8.67 -1.19 2.23
N LEU A 392 7.99 -0.07 2.50
CA LEU A 392 7.29 0.67 1.45
C LEU A 392 8.27 1.20 0.40
N LEU A 393 9.40 1.77 0.82
CA LEU A 393 10.45 2.24 -0.09
C LEU A 393 10.94 1.10 -0.98
N ASP A 394 11.18 -0.10 -0.43
CA ASP A 394 11.55 -1.28 -1.20
C ASP A 394 10.52 -1.58 -2.30
N PHE A 395 9.23 -1.64 -1.97
CA PHE A 395 8.18 -1.86 -2.97
C PHE A 395 8.21 -0.79 -4.07
N VAL A 396 8.41 0.47 -3.72
CA VAL A 396 8.53 1.57 -4.68
C VAL A 396 9.77 1.40 -5.58
N LEU A 397 10.92 1.06 -5.00
CA LEU A 397 12.17 0.85 -5.74
C LEU A 397 12.08 -0.35 -6.70
N TYR A 398 11.42 -1.44 -6.29
CA TYR A 398 11.17 -2.57 -7.19
C TYR A 398 10.17 -2.23 -8.30
N ASP A 399 9.19 -1.37 -8.04
CA ASP A 399 8.27 -0.92 -9.07
C ASP A 399 8.94 0.06 -10.05
N PHE A 400 9.87 0.89 -9.56
CA PHE A 400 10.76 1.70 -10.38
C PHE A 400 11.65 0.83 -11.27
N ASP A 401 12.30 -0.20 -10.69
CA ASP A 401 13.09 -1.17 -11.46
C ASP A 401 12.23 -1.85 -12.53
N ARG A 402 11.01 -2.24 -12.20
CA ARG A 402 10.09 -2.90 -13.14
C ARG A 402 9.83 -2.05 -14.37
N VAL A 403 9.51 -0.77 -14.22
CA VAL A 403 9.12 0.09 -15.36
C VAL A 403 10.32 0.65 -16.12
N LEU A 404 11.51 0.73 -15.50
CA LEU A 404 12.74 1.15 -16.18
C LEU A 404 13.27 0.06 -17.10
N ARG A 405 13.66 0.43 -18.32
CA ARG A 405 14.35 -0.49 -19.24
C ARG A 405 15.82 -0.66 -18.85
N PRO A 406 16.50 -1.75 -19.28
CA PRO A 406 17.95 -1.86 -19.16
C PRO A 406 18.66 -0.62 -19.72
N GLY A 407 19.61 -0.05 -18.97
CA GLY A 407 20.26 1.22 -19.29
C GLY A 407 19.46 2.48 -18.89
N GLY A 408 18.22 2.33 -18.43
CA GLY A 408 17.43 3.44 -17.90
C GLY A 408 17.99 3.97 -16.58
N LEU A 409 17.70 5.22 -16.27
CA LEU A 409 18.26 5.94 -15.13
C LEU A 409 17.21 6.15 -14.02
N ILE A 410 17.62 5.97 -12.77
CA ILE A 410 16.96 6.57 -11.61
C ILE A 410 17.76 7.81 -11.23
N TRP A 411 17.10 8.95 -11.18
CA TRP A 411 17.63 10.21 -10.69
C TRP A 411 16.92 10.59 -9.40
N ILE A 412 17.67 10.49 -8.30
CA ILE A 412 17.27 10.90 -6.96
C ILE A 412 17.86 12.28 -6.72
N ASP A 413 17.01 13.27 -6.44
CA ASP A 413 17.41 14.65 -6.28
C ASP A 413 17.03 15.17 -4.89
N SER A 414 18.02 15.61 -4.11
CA SER A 414 17.83 16.17 -2.77
C SER A 414 16.96 15.29 -1.85
N PHE A 415 17.18 13.97 -1.84
CA PHE A 415 16.56 13.08 -0.87
C PHE A 415 17.01 13.47 0.52
N PHE A 416 16.06 13.70 1.42
CA PHE A 416 16.32 14.27 2.73
C PHE A 416 16.19 13.21 3.84
N CYS A 417 17.16 13.07 4.73
CA CYS A 417 17.00 12.22 5.91
C CYS A 417 17.89 12.67 7.07
N LEU A 418 17.66 12.08 8.25
CA LEU A 418 18.56 12.20 9.38
C LEU A 418 19.89 11.49 9.07
N LYS A 419 21.00 12.04 9.58
CA LYS A 419 22.35 11.47 9.44
C LYS A 419 22.42 10.05 10.01
N GLU A 420 21.67 9.79 11.08
CA GLU A 420 21.62 8.49 11.76
C GLU A 420 20.99 7.40 10.88
N GLU A 421 20.00 7.76 10.07
CA GLU A 421 19.25 6.85 9.18
C GLU A 421 19.84 6.78 7.77
N LEU A 422 20.78 7.65 7.43
CA LEU A 422 21.34 7.77 6.08
C LEU A 422 21.81 6.41 5.56
N ASN A 423 22.58 5.67 6.36
CA ASN A 423 23.13 4.38 5.93
C ASN A 423 22.03 3.39 5.55
N ASP A 424 20.93 3.34 6.29
CA ASP A 424 19.82 2.42 6.01
C ASP A 424 19.14 2.77 4.67
N TYR A 425 18.90 4.05 4.42
CA TYR A 425 18.38 4.52 3.12
C TYR A 425 19.36 4.23 1.97
N LEU A 426 20.67 4.46 2.17
CA LEU A 426 21.67 4.18 1.15
C LEU A 426 21.75 2.68 0.84
N GLU A 427 21.61 1.80 1.84
CA GLU A 427 21.54 0.35 1.62
C GLU A 427 20.27 -0.04 0.84
N ALA A 428 19.12 0.58 1.13
CA ALA A 428 17.89 0.36 0.36
C ALA A 428 18.09 0.66 -1.15
N PHE A 429 18.75 1.78 -1.49
CA PHE A 429 19.07 2.08 -2.89
C PHE A 429 20.10 1.11 -3.51
N LYS A 430 21.05 0.59 -2.72
CA LYS A 430 22.05 -0.37 -3.19
C LYS A 430 21.48 -1.75 -3.49
N ILE A 431 20.34 -2.14 -2.90
CA ILE A 431 19.65 -3.41 -3.18
C ILE A 431 19.39 -3.59 -4.68
N LEU A 432 19.14 -2.50 -5.41
CA LEU A 432 18.91 -2.52 -6.85
C LEU A 432 20.13 -2.98 -7.67
N ARG A 433 21.35 -2.88 -7.11
CA ARG A 433 22.64 -3.16 -7.78
C ARG A 433 22.84 -2.37 -9.07
N TYR A 434 22.39 -1.12 -9.07
CA TYR A 434 22.55 -0.21 -10.21
C TYR A 434 23.96 0.34 -10.29
N LYS A 435 24.40 0.66 -11.50
CA LYS A 435 25.68 1.35 -11.72
C LYS A 435 25.53 2.81 -11.29
N GLN A 436 26.43 3.28 -10.43
CA GLN A 436 26.41 4.65 -9.94
C GLN A 436 27.15 5.58 -10.92
N HIS A 437 26.48 6.60 -11.44
CA HIS A 437 27.09 7.68 -12.24
C HIS A 437 27.40 8.91 -11.39
N LYS A 438 26.49 9.22 -10.47
CA LYS A 438 26.61 10.32 -9.50
C LYS A 438 26.15 9.83 -8.14
N TRP A 439 26.85 10.25 -7.10
CA TRP A 439 26.54 9.91 -5.71
C TRP A 439 27.04 11.03 -4.81
N LEU A 440 26.12 11.86 -4.32
CA LEU A 440 26.41 13.08 -3.57
C LEU A 440 25.67 13.01 -2.24
N VAL A 441 26.39 13.26 -1.14
CA VAL A 441 25.81 13.47 0.19
C VAL A 441 26.30 14.82 0.67
N VAL A 442 25.37 15.71 1.00
CA VAL A 442 25.66 17.08 1.42
C VAL A 442 24.96 17.34 2.75
N PRO A 443 25.64 17.87 3.77
CA PRO A 443 24.98 18.26 5.01
C PRO A 443 23.94 19.35 4.72
N LYS A 444 22.85 19.33 5.46
CA LYS A 444 21.88 20.41 5.45
C LYS A 444 22.30 21.40 6.54
N ILE A 445 22.57 22.65 6.16
CA ILE A 445 23.14 23.68 7.04
C ILE A 445 22.07 24.32 7.96
N ASP A 446 20.84 23.78 8.00
CA ASP A 446 19.81 24.27 8.91
C ASP A 446 19.91 23.64 10.31
N LYS A 447 18.93 23.93 11.18
CA LYS A 447 19.06 23.75 12.62
C LYS A 447 19.46 22.33 13.01
N ASP A 448 20.51 22.28 13.83
CA ASP A 448 21.07 21.12 14.54
C ASP A 448 22.00 20.20 13.73
N ASP A 449 22.32 20.54 12.48
CA ASP A 449 23.39 19.88 11.70
C ASP A 449 23.24 18.34 11.67
N SER A 450 22.01 17.84 11.83
CA SER A 450 21.68 16.42 11.99
C SER A 450 21.09 15.82 10.73
N GLU A 451 20.87 16.65 9.72
CA GLU A 451 20.17 16.33 8.50
C GLU A 451 21.11 16.39 7.28
N VAL A 452 20.79 15.58 6.27
CA VAL A 452 21.58 15.49 5.03
C VAL A 452 20.66 15.45 3.82
N PHE A 453 21.18 15.91 2.70
CA PHE A 453 20.66 15.62 1.38
C PHE A 453 21.52 14.57 0.68
N PHE A 454 20.83 13.64 0.02
CA PHE A 454 21.40 12.63 -0.84
C PHE A 454 20.88 12.83 -2.27
N SER A 455 21.78 12.86 -3.23
CA SER A 455 21.44 12.89 -4.65
C SER A 455 22.26 11.86 -5.41
N ALA A 456 21.63 11.17 -6.35
CA ALA A 456 22.29 10.15 -7.14
C ALA A 456 21.67 9.99 -8.53
N VAL A 457 22.50 9.51 -9.45
CA VAL A 457 22.06 9.03 -10.77
C VAL A 457 22.55 7.60 -10.91
N LEU A 458 21.61 6.68 -11.04
CA LEU A 458 21.82 5.24 -11.01
C LEU A 458 21.32 4.62 -12.32
N GLU A 459 22.13 3.79 -12.97
CA GLU A 459 21.78 3.12 -14.23
C GLU A 459 21.43 1.65 -14.00
N LYS A 460 20.27 1.23 -14.51
CA LYS A 460 19.80 -0.16 -14.45
C LYS A 460 20.70 -1.06 -15.30
N PRO A 461 21.33 -2.11 -14.73
CA PRO A 461 22.14 -3.03 -15.51
C PRO A 461 21.25 -3.94 -16.38
N PRO A 462 21.79 -4.51 -17.47
CA PRO A 462 21.13 -5.60 -18.16
C PRO A 462 21.02 -6.81 -17.23
N ARG A 463 19.80 -7.33 -17.07
CA ARG A 463 19.56 -8.59 -16.37
C ARG A 463 19.22 -9.65 -17.42
N PRO A 464 19.93 -10.79 -17.46
CA PRO A 464 19.62 -11.83 -18.44
C PRO A 464 18.19 -12.35 -18.21
N PHE A 465 17.40 -12.44 -19.28
CA PHE A 465 16.20 -13.28 -19.29
C PHE A 465 16.69 -14.72 -19.10
N ARG A 466 16.46 -15.31 -17.92
CA ARG A 466 16.76 -16.71 -17.67
C ARG A 466 15.64 -17.59 -18.20
#